data_AF-H6L408-F1
#
_entry.id   AF-H6L408-F1
#
_cell.length_a   1.000
_cell.length_b   1.000
_cell.length_c   1.000
_cell.angle_alpha   90.00
_cell.angle_beta   90.00
_cell.angle_gamma   90.00
#
_symmetry.space_group_name_H-M   'P 1'
#
loop_
_entity.id
_entity.type
_entity.pdbx_description
1 polymer ?
#
loop_
_entity_poly.entity_id
_entity_poly.type
_entity_poly.pdbx_seq_one_letter_code
_entity_poly.pdbx_strand_id
1 'polypeptide(L)'
;MQIKEEIQAWNEIRNSQKGFQFLQAGSGLTLSKEEFQQWNNSSDYVHLYLANQNDALCFYLIDDYHDHAQEYILGQTIFKKQFIHPTINAKQQPPLAKQANNFLIQFLQELNSRLQAASNSSLEQQKQSLEEGCKKMLDQLNTPLALSQFQQAVQNQIDAVIPSFRWLMFSPQWFEELAQAEKVVQAFKIPFQDFKFLFEEHNSQEAFLFFGLKDTPMEDFSTTIDVFLTQYDPSKKSSEEISFVLANRTADISTPCPPYHSYDLPLLN
;
A
#
# COMPACT_ATOMS: atom_id res chain seq x y z
N MET A 1 0.40 -6.12 -29.73
CA MET A 1 -0.63 -5.47 -28.88
C MET A 1 0.13 -4.73 -27.82
N GLN A 2 0.03 -3.40 -27.80
CA GLN A 2 0.93 -2.53 -27.04
C GLN A 2 1.13 -2.95 -25.57
N ILE A 3 0.08 -3.41 -24.88
CA ILE A 3 0.15 -3.86 -23.47
C ILE A 3 1.14 -5.02 -23.29
N LYS A 4 1.08 -6.05 -24.14
CA LYS A 4 1.99 -7.21 -24.07
C LYS A 4 3.45 -6.81 -24.33
N GLU A 5 3.66 -5.91 -25.30
CA GLU A 5 5.00 -5.39 -25.62
C GLU A 5 5.61 -4.64 -24.41
N GLU A 6 4.82 -3.83 -23.71
CA GLU A 6 5.26 -3.09 -22.52
C GLU A 6 5.51 -4.03 -21.31
N ILE A 7 4.70 -5.07 -21.12
CA ILE A 7 4.92 -6.11 -20.09
C ILE A 7 6.19 -6.91 -20.40
N GLN A 8 6.40 -7.28 -21.66
CA GLN A 8 7.62 -7.96 -22.09
C GLN A 8 8.85 -7.07 -21.88
N ALA A 9 8.76 -5.78 -22.18
CA ALA A 9 9.83 -4.83 -21.91
C ALA A 9 10.16 -4.72 -20.41
N TRP A 10 9.19 -4.90 -19.50
CA TRP A 10 9.48 -5.04 -18.07
C TRP A 10 10.22 -6.34 -17.77
N ASN A 11 9.74 -7.46 -18.32
CA ASN A 11 10.34 -8.78 -18.11
C ASN A 11 11.83 -8.83 -18.52
N GLU A 12 12.22 -8.09 -19.53
CA GLU A 12 13.62 -7.98 -19.99
C GLU A 12 14.52 -7.20 -19.02
N ILE A 13 13.97 -6.26 -18.24
CA ILE A 13 14.77 -5.36 -17.38
C ILE A 13 14.58 -5.58 -15.89
N ARG A 14 13.56 -6.34 -15.46
CA ARG A 14 13.16 -6.43 -14.04
C ARG A 14 14.26 -6.94 -13.12
N ASN A 15 15.16 -7.79 -13.61
CA ASN A 15 16.31 -8.31 -12.84
C ASN A 15 17.57 -7.43 -12.96
N SER A 16 17.48 -6.25 -13.58
CA SER A 16 18.61 -5.31 -13.72
C SER A 16 18.52 -4.16 -12.71
N GLN A 17 19.62 -3.46 -12.48
CA GLN A 17 19.64 -2.26 -11.64
C GLN A 17 18.59 -1.21 -12.06
N LYS A 18 18.30 -1.14 -13.36
CA LYS A 18 17.26 -0.26 -13.90
C LYS A 18 15.86 -0.70 -13.47
N GLY A 19 15.58 -2.00 -13.48
CA GLY A 19 14.34 -2.56 -12.96
C GLY A 19 14.17 -2.24 -11.47
N PHE A 20 15.25 -2.29 -10.70
CA PHE A 20 15.21 -1.87 -9.29
C PHE A 20 14.91 -0.38 -9.12
N GLN A 21 15.59 0.49 -9.87
CA GLN A 21 15.34 1.93 -9.86
C GLN A 21 13.88 2.26 -10.18
N PHE A 22 13.28 1.51 -11.10
CA PHE A 22 11.87 1.62 -11.44
C PHE A 22 10.96 1.28 -10.27
N LEU A 23 11.20 0.18 -9.54
CA LEU A 23 10.44 -0.18 -8.34
C LEU A 23 10.57 0.84 -7.20
N GLN A 24 11.64 1.63 -7.19
CA GLN A 24 11.88 2.70 -6.20
C GLN A 24 11.38 4.09 -6.63
N ALA A 25 10.86 4.23 -7.85
CA ALA A 25 10.57 5.55 -8.44
C ALA A 25 9.35 6.26 -7.83
N GLY A 26 8.50 5.57 -7.08
CA GLY A 26 7.29 6.12 -6.49
C GLY A 26 6.84 5.43 -5.20
N SER A 27 5.74 5.93 -4.63
CA SER A 27 5.22 5.44 -3.35
C SER A 27 4.08 4.43 -3.49
N GLY A 28 3.44 4.37 -4.65
CA GLY A 28 2.26 3.53 -4.90
C GLY A 28 1.38 4.08 -6.02
N LEU A 29 0.22 3.49 -6.23
CA LEU A 29 -0.75 3.87 -7.26
C LEU A 29 -2.16 3.93 -6.68
N THR A 30 -3.07 4.65 -7.32
CA THR A 30 -4.49 4.70 -6.92
C THR A 30 -5.39 3.94 -7.88
N LEU A 31 -6.46 3.38 -7.33
CA LEU A 31 -7.59 2.83 -8.05
C LEU A 31 -8.86 3.53 -7.54
N SER A 32 -9.68 4.05 -8.45
CA SER A 32 -10.94 4.70 -8.11
C SER A 32 -12.09 3.70 -8.02
N LYS A 33 -13.15 4.08 -7.28
CA LYS A 33 -14.37 3.31 -7.18
C LYS A 33 -15.05 3.12 -8.54
N GLU A 34 -15.00 4.13 -9.41
CA GLU A 34 -15.59 4.10 -10.75
C GLU A 34 -14.92 3.05 -11.65
N GLU A 35 -13.59 2.90 -11.54
CA GLU A 35 -12.83 1.88 -12.26
C GLU A 35 -13.15 0.49 -11.72
N PHE A 36 -13.18 0.33 -10.40
CA PHE A 36 -13.59 -0.92 -9.76
C PHE A 36 -14.99 -1.37 -10.19
N GLN A 37 -15.93 -0.43 -10.35
CA GLN A 37 -17.30 -0.72 -10.78
C GLN A 37 -17.42 -1.19 -12.25
N GLN A 38 -16.37 -1.04 -13.07
CA GLN A 38 -16.35 -1.60 -14.42
C GLN A 38 -16.05 -3.11 -14.44
N TRP A 39 -15.50 -3.64 -13.35
CA TRP A 39 -15.08 -5.03 -13.26
C TRP A 39 -16.23 -5.97 -12.92
N ASN A 40 -16.01 -7.26 -13.20
CA ASN A 40 -16.99 -8.29 -12.89
C ASN A 40 -17.03 -8.56 -11.37
N ASN A 41 -18.18 -8.33 -10.74
CA ASN A 41 -18.36 -8.59 -9.30
C ASN A 41 -18.21 -10.07 -8.87
N SER A 42 -18.16 -11.00 -9.83
CA SER A 42 -17.91 -12.42 -9.62
C SER A 42 -16.43 -12.82 -9.76
N SER A 43 -15.52 -11.86 -9.98
CA SER A 43 -14.09 -12.12 -10.03
C SER A 43 -13.51 -12.53 -8.68
N ASP A 44 -12.54 -13.45 -8.70
CA ASP A 44 -11.82 -13.89 -7.50
C ASP A 44 -10.62 -12.99 -7.23
N TYR A 45 -9.96 -12.51 -8.31
CA TYR A 45 -8.76 -11.70 -8.25
C TYR A 45 -8.78 -10.49 -9.18
N VAL A 46 -7.96 -9.50 -8.83
CA VAL A 46 -7.44 -8.48 -9.74
C VAL A 46 -5.97 -8.78 -9.97
N HIS A 47 -5.58 -8.86 -11.24
CA HIS A 47 -4.19 -9.01 -11.65
C HIS A 47 -3.57 -7.63 -11.84
N LEU A 48 -2.42 -7.41 -11.20
CA LEU A 48 -1.60 -6.19 -11.33
C LEU A 48 -0.32 -6.55 -12.09
N TYR A 49 -0.26 -6.25 -13.38
CA TYR A 49 0.92 -6.47 -14.21
C TYR A 49 1.87 -5.28 -14.18
N LEU A 50 3.16 -5.55 -14.03
CA LEU A 50 4.19 -4.52 -14.15
C LEU A 50 4.62 -4.42 -15.62
N ALA A 51 4.79 -3.20 -16.10
CA ALA A 51 5.12 -2.92 -17.49
C ALA A 51 6.08 -1.74 -17.60
N ASN A 52 6.96 -1.78 -18.60
CA ASN A 52 7.87 -0.68 -18.92
C ASN A 52 7.34 0.05 -20.16
N GLN A 53 6.88 1.29 -19.97
CA GLN A 53 6.46 2.16 -21.06
C GLN A 53 7.38 3.38 -21.12
N ASN A 54 8.05 3.58 -22.25
CA ASN A 54 8.87 4.77 -22.51
C ASN A 54 9.86 5.07 -21.38
N ASP A 55 10.55 4.04 -20.88
CA ASP A 55 11.52 4.17 -19.79
C ASP A 55 10.94 4.55 -18.42
N ALA A 56 9.66 4.23 -18.20
CA ALA A 56 8.98 4.41 -16.92
C ALA A 56 8.18 3.17 -16.55
N LEU A 57 8.16 2.86 -15.25
CA LEU A 57 7.29 1.80 -14.72
C LEU A 57 5.83 2.27 -14.78
N CYS A 58 4.99 1.43 -15.36
CA CYS A 58 3.56 1.54 -15.30
C CYS A 58 2.95 0.20 -14.91
N PHE A 59 1.67 0.24 -14.58
CA PHE A 59 0.93 -0.91 -14.08
C PHE A 59 -0.34 -1.10 -14.87
N TYR A 60 -0.72 -2.35 -15.09
CA TYR A 60 -2.01 -2.70 -15.67
C TYR A 60 -2.81 -3.50 -14.67
N LEU A 61 -3.99 -2.99 -14.29
CA LEU A 61 -4.95 -3.70 -13.44
C LEU A 61 -6.10 -4.23 -14.29
N ILE A 62 -6.43 -5.50 -14.12
CA ILE A 62 -7.55 -6.17 -14.79
C ILE A 62 -8.13 -7.22 -13.85
N ASP A 63 -9.44 -7.39 -13.82
CA ASP A 63 -10.04 -8.51 -13.11
C ASP A 63 -9.76 -9.84 -13.82
N ASP A 64 -9.72 -10.94 -13.08
CA ASP A 64 -9.43 -12.24 -13.64
C ASP A 64 -10.44 -12.66 -14.73
N TYR A 65 -11.71 -12.27 -14.65
CA TYR A 65 -12.74 -12.65 -15.62
C TYR A 65 -12.40 -12.13 -17.02
N HIS A 66 -12.12 -10.83 -17.14
CA HIS A 66 -11.75 -10.22 -18.42
C HIS A 66 -10.36 -10.64 -18.89
N ASP A 67 -9.44 -10.90 -17.96
CA ASP A 67 -8.10 -11.36 -18.32
C ASP A 67 -8.14 -12.75 -18.97
N HIS A 68 -8.87 -13.70 -18.39
CA HIS A 68 -9.09 -15.03 -18.97
C HIS A 68 -9.79 -14.97 -20.33
N ALA A 69 -10.73 -14.03 -20.51
CA ALA A 69 -11.40 -13.79 -21.79
C ALA A 69 -10.53 -13.06 -22.82
N GLN A 70 -9.35 -12.56 -22.42
CA GLN A 70 -8.47 -11.71 -23.24
C GLN A 70 -9.14 -10.42 -23.75
N GLU A 71 -10.06 -9.87 -22.96
CA GLU A 71 -10.81 -8.66 -23.28
C GLU A 71 -10.08 -7.42 -22.75
N TYR A 72 -9.11 -6.91 -23.52
CA TYR A 72 -8.23 -5.81 -23.10
C TYR A 72 -8.64 -4.45 -23.65
N ILE A 73 -9.71 -3.86 -23.11
CA ILE A 73 -10.21 -2.53 -23.49
C ILE A 73 -9.72 -1.51 -22.46
N LEU A 74 -8.71 -0.72 -22.85
CA LEU A 74 -8.07 0.26 -21.96
C LEU A 74 -9.06 1.31 -21.45
N GLY A 75 -9.10 1.48 -20.13
CA GLY A 75 -10.02 2.40 -19.45
C GLY A 75 -11.43 1.83 -19.24
N GLN A 76 -11.66 0.57 -19.59
CA GLN A 76 -12.93 -0.13 -19.34
C GLN A 76 -12.69 -1.42 -18.58
N THR A 77 -12.03 -2.41 -19.20
CA THR A 77 -11.76 -3.71 -18.57
C THR A 77 -10.36 -3.77 -17.97
N ILE A 78 -9.41 -3.05 -18.56
CA ILE A 78 -8.03 -2.93 -18.09
C ILE A 78 -7.66 -1.47 -17.84
N PHE A 79 -7.06 -1.19 -16.69
CA PHE A 79 -6.69 0.16 -16.28
C PHE A 79 -5.19 0.32 -16.20
N LYS A 80 -4.66 1.32 -16.89
CA LYS A 80 -3.26 1.69 -16.82
C LYS A 80 -3.03 2.69 -15.70
N LYS A 81 -2.09 2.40 -14.82
CA LYS A 81 -1.68 3.25 -13.71
C LYS A 81 -0.20 3.58 -13.79
N GLN A 82 0.17 4.66 -13.13
CA GLN A 82 1.54 5.07 -12.91
C GLN A 82 1.74 5.31 -11.42
N PHE A 83 3.00 5.33 -11.01
CA PHE A 83 3.30 5.74 -9.66
C PHE A 83 2.81 7.15 -9.39
N ILE A 84 2.25 7.35 -8.20
CA ILE A 84 2.09 8.66 -7.61
C ILE A 84 3.49 9.09 -7.19
N HIS A 85 4.04 10.02 -7.97
CA HIS A 85 5.17 10.78 -7.47
C HIS A 85 4.60 11.74 -6.42
N PRO A 86 5.15 11.78 -5.20
CA PRO A 86 4.85 12.89 -4.32
C PRO A 86 5.20 14.14 -5.13
N THR A 87 4.21 14.97 -5.44
CA THR A 87 4.43 16.19 -6.22
C THR A 87 5.30 17.08 -5.34
N ILE A 88 6.61 16.92 -5.49
CA ILE A 88 7.60 17.73 -4.81
C ILE A 88 7.48 19.10 -5.46
N ASN A 89 6.65 19.97 -4.89
CA ASN A 89 6.86 21.40 -5.03
C ASN A 89 8.26 21.65 -4.45
N ALA A 90 9.26 21.62 -5.34
CA ALA A 90 10.69 21.46 -5.07
C ALA A 90 11.36 22.60 -4.30
N LYS A 91 10.60 23.42 -3.58
CA LYS A 91 11.13 24.50 -2.77
C LYS A 91 11.03 24.28 -1.27
N GLN A 92 10.20 23.36 -0.76
CA GLN A 92 9.96 23.31 0.70
C GLN A 92 9.55 21.95 1.27
N GLN A 93 10.21 20.83 0.94
CA GLN A 93 10.10 19.67 1.83
C GLN A 93 11.26 18.69 1.68
N PRO A 94 11.70 18.06 2.78
CA PRO A 94 12.79 17.10 2.73
C PRO A 94 12.34 15.74 2.17
N PRO A 95 13.27 14.82 1.81
CA PRO A 95 12.99 13.54 1.16
C PRO A 95 11.97 12.67 1.90
N LEU A 96 11.31 11.72 1.23
CA LEU A 96 10.29 10.82 1.80
C LEU A 96 10.77 10.10 3.07
N ALA A 97 12.03 9.67 3.11
CA ALA A 97 12.66 9.11 4.31
C ALA A 97 12.77 10.12 5.47
N LYS A 98 12.95 11.41 5.16
CA LYS A 98 12.92 12.52 6.11
C LYS A 98 11.49 12.97 6.40
N GLN A 99 10.49 12.72 5.56
CA GLN A 99 9.08 12.92 5.90
C GLN A 99 8.53 11.84 6.82
N ALA A 100 8.86 10.56 6.56
CA ALA A 100 8.55 9.45 7.46
C ALA A 100 9.30 9.61 8.80
N ASN A 101 10.59 9.98 8.77
CA ASN A 101 11.31 10.36 10.00
C ASN A 101 10.69 11.60 10.65
N ASN A 102 10.34 12.65 9.90
CA ASN A 102 9.73 13.84 10.50
C ASN A 102 8.35 13.54 11.08
N PHE A 103 7.56 12.65 10.47
CA PHE A 103 6.27 12.22 11.00
C PHE A 103 6.46 11.41 12.28
N LEU A 104 7.38 10.44 12.30
CA LEU A 104 7.71 9.67 13.48
C LEU A 104 8.29 10.56 14.60
N ILE A 105 9.16 11.51 14.25
CA ILE A 105 9.74 12.50 15.15
C ILE A 105 8.67 13.46 15.68
N GLN A 106 7.76 13.95 14.82
CA GLN A 106 6.64 14.81 15.23
C GLN A 106 5.68 14.07 16.14
N PHE A 107 5.36 12.81 15.85
CA PHE A 107 4.52 11.97 16.70
C PHE A 107 5.16 11.74 18.08
N LEU A 108 6.45 11.43 18.14
CA LEU A 108 7.20 11.26 19.39
C LEU A 108 7.35 12.59 20.16
N GLN A 109 7.54 13.70 19.44
CA GLN A 109 7.61 15.05 20.03
C GLN A 109 6.26 15.51 20.58
N GLU A 110 5.17 15.26 19.86
CA GLU A 110 3.78 15.53 20.28
C GLU A 110 3.46 14.76 21.58
N LEU A 111 3.80 13.47 21.64
CA LEU A 111 3.67 12.66 22.85
C LEU A 111 4.46 13.23 24.02
N ASN A 112 5.70 13.65 23.77
CA ASN A 112 6.58 14.22 24.80
C ASN A 112 6.13 15.62 25.26
N SER A 113 5.65 16.46 24.34
CA SER A 113 5.11 17.80 24.65
C SER A 113 3.78 17.73 25.41
N ARG A 114 2.92 16.75 25.11
CA ARG A 114 1.70 16.49 25.90
C ARG A 114 2.03 16.04 27.33
N LEU A 115 3.11 15.26 27.51
CA LEU A 115 3.63 14.89 28.83
C LEU A 115 4.21 16.10 29.60
N GLN A 116 4.85 17.06 28.92
CA GLN A 116 5.43 18.24 29.56
C GLN A 116 4.44 19.38 29.82
N ALA A 117 3.43 19.57 28.97
CA ALA A 117 2.36 20.57 29.14
C ALA A 117 1.48 20.30 30.36
N ALA A 118 1.45 19.06 30.85
CA ALA A 118 0.83 18.68 32.11
C ALA A 118 1.49 19.30 33.37
N SER A 119 2.58 20.07 33.23
CA SER A 119 3.40 20.53 34.37
C SER A 119 3.31 22.03 34.74
N ASN A 120 2.61 22.92 34.01
CA ASN A 120 2.81 24.38 34.20
C ASN A 120 1.57 25.33 34.12
N SER A 121 0.46 25.04 34.80
CA SER A 121 -0.47 26.09 35.30
C SER A 121 -1.29 25.57 36.49
N SER A 122 -1.93 26.48 37.28
CA SER A 122 -2.57 26.21 38.59
C SER A 122 -3.01 24.76 38.77
N LEU A 123 -2.14 24.00 39.45
CA LEU A 123 -2.02 22.56 39.31
C LEU A 123 -3.35 21.85 39.53
N GLU A 124 -4.18 22.32 40.45
CA GLU A 124 -5.42 21.63 40.83
C GLU A 124 -6.62 21.88 39.91
N GLN A 125 -6.80 23.09 39.35
CA GLN A 125 -7.93 23.33 38.43
C GLN A 125 -7.71 22.71 37.05
N GLN A 126 -6.45 22.64 36.62
CA GLN A 126 -6.10 21.96 35.37
C GLN A 126 -5.98 20.47 35.55
N LYS A 127 -5.51 19.97 36.70
CA LYS A 127 -5.59 18.56 37.05
C LYS A 127 -7.04 18.10 37.13
N GLN A 128 -7.97 18.85 37.72
CA GLN A 128 -9.39 18.48 37.67
C GLN A 128 -9.97 18.49 36.26
N SER A 129 -9.71 19.51 35.44
CA SER A 129 -10.20 19.56 34.06
C SER A 129 -9.60 18.45 33.16
N LEU A 130 -8.30 18.16 33.34
CA LEU A 130 -7.60 17.10 32.63
C LEU A 130 -7.99 15.71 33.16
N GLU A 131 -8.17 15.52 34.47
CA GLU A 131 -8.68 14.29 35.07
C GLU A 131 -10.11 14.03 34.62
N GLU A 132 -10.95 15.06 34.49
CA GLU A 132 -12.34 14.92 34.04
C GLU A 132 -12.44 14.70 32.53
N GLY A 133 -11.54 15.30 31.74
CA GLY A 133 -11.37 15.01 30.31
C GLY A 133 -10.81 13.61 30.05
N CYS A 134 -9.74 13.23 30.76
CA CYS A 134 -9.15 11.90 30.73
C CYS A 134 -10.12 10.85 31.26
N LYS A 135 -10.93 11.14 32.29
CA LYS A 135 -11.96 10.24 32.82
C LYS A 135 -13.13 10.10 31.88
N LYS A 136 -13.60 11.18 31.22
CA LYS A 136 -14.61 11.06 30.15
C LYS A 136 -14.10 10.27 28.95
N MET A 137 -12.84 10.48 28.57
CA MET A 137 -12.19 9.74 27.49
C MET A 137 -11.92 8.28 27.88
N LEU A 138 -11.50 8.01 29.12
CA LEU A 138 -11.37 6.67 29.70
C LEU A 138 -12.74 6.01 29.86
N ASP A 139 -13.81 6.72 30.21
CA ASP A 139 -15.17 6.18 30.33
C ASP A 139 -15.76 5.87 28.94
N GLN A 140 -15.41 6.66 27.92
CA GLN A 140 -15.71 6.37 26.51
C GLN A 140 -14.91 5.16 26.00
N LEU A 141 -13.61 5.07 26.33
CA LEU A 141 -12.72 3.95 26.00
C LEU A 141 -12.96 2.71 26.88
N ASN A 142 -13.56 2.82 28.07
CA ASN A 142 -13.84 1.72 29.00
C ASN A 142 -15.08 0.94 28.61
N THR A 143 -15.79 1.34 27.55
CA THR A 143 -16.63 0.37 26.86
C THR A 143 -15.70 -0.61 26.14
N PRO A 144 -15.78 -1.93 26.40
CA PRO A 144 -14.92 -2.92 25.74
C PRO A 144 -14.95 -2.81 24.21
N LEU A 145 -16.04 -2.26 23.66
CA LEU A 145 -16.22 -1.98 22.25
C LEU A 145 -15.34 -0.83 21.73
N ALA A 146 -15.26 0.31 22.43
CA ALA A 146 -14.44 1.43 21.98
C ALA A 146 -12.93 1.15 22.09
N LEU A 147 -12.49 0.45 23.14
CA LEU A 147 -11.09 0.04 23.27
C LEU A 147 -10.67 -0.95 22.18
N SER A 148 -11.51 -1.95 21.88
CA SER A 148 -11.22 -2.91 20.82
C SER A 148 -11.20 -2.27 19.44
N GLN A 149 -12.11 -1.34 19.15
CA GLN A 149 -12.10 -0.56 17.91
C GLN A 149 -10.84 0.31 17.77
N PHE A 150 -10.43 0.97 18.87
CA PHE A 150 -9.21 1.78 18.87
C PHE A 150 -7.95 0.92 18.69
N GLN A 151 -7.84 -0.20 19.41
CA GLN A 151 -6.74 -1.15 19.26
C GLN A 151 -6.67 -1.69 17.83
N GLN A 152 -7.81 -2.06 17.24
CA GLN A 152 -7.87 -2.53 15.87
C GLN A 152 -7.42 -1.44 14.88
N ALA A 153 -7.85 -0.20 15.07
CA ALA A 153 -7.45 0.92 14.21
C ALA A 153 -5.93 1.19 14.29
N VAL A 154 -5.35 1.19 15.48
CA VAL A 154 -3.90 1.35 15.67
C VAL A 154 -3.14 0.16 15.06
N GLN A 155 -3.63 -1.06 15.27
CA GLN A 155 -3.00 -2.25 14.69
C GLN A 155 -3.03 -2.19 13.15
N ASN A 156 -4.15 -1.79 12.55
CA ASN A 156 -4.25 -1.61 11.09
C ASN A 156 -3.25 -0.57 10.56
N GLN A 157 -2.98 0.51 11.30
CA GLN A 157 -1.95 1.49 10.90
C GLN A 157 -0.56 0.88 10.95
N ILE A 158 -0.24 0.16 12.03
CA ILE A 158 1.05 -0.50 12.22
C ILE A 158 1.28 -1.54 11.11
N ASP A 159 0.27 -2.35 10.80
CA ASP A 159 0.32 -3.40 9.79
C ASP A 159 0.55 -2.85 8.37
N ALA A 160 0.23 -1.56 8.11
CA ALA A 160 0.44 -0.91 6.81
C ALA A 160 1.81 -0.22 6.74
N VAL A 161 2.22 0.42 7.84
CA VAL A 161 3.44 1.22 7.93
C VAL A 161 4.67 0.34 8.05
N ILE A 162 4.60 -0.79 8.79
CA ILE A 162 5.76 -1.67 8.96
C ILE A 162 6.25 -2.24 7.61
N PRO A 163 5.39 -2.83 6.75
CA PRO A 163 5.84 -3.40 5.49
C PRO A 163 6.43 -2.37 4.53
N SER A 164 5.84 -1.16 4.47
CA SER A 164 6.35 -0.05 3.65
C SER A 164 7.68 0.49 4.18
N PHE A 165 7.84 0.58 5.51
CA PHE A 165 9.13 0.92 6.12
C PHE A 165 10.19 -0.16 5.84
N ARG A 166 9.83 -1.44 5.92
CA ARG A 166 10.73 -2.53 5.55
C ARG A 166 11.14 -2.46 4.09
N TRP A 167 10.20 -2.19 3.18
CA TRP A 167 10.52 -1.96 1.78
C TRP A 167 11.56 -0.84 1.60
N LEU A 168 11.36 0.29 2.28
CA LEU A 168 12.32 1.40 2.23
C LEU A 168 13.73 0.98 2.72
N MET A 169 13.81 0.18 3.78
CA MET A 169 15.07 -0.17 4.42
C MET A 169 15.79 -1.36 3.77
N PHE A 170 15.04 -2.35 3.29
CA PHE A 170 15.56 -3.67 2.90
C PHE A 170 15.33 -4.01 1.42
N SER A 171 14.67 -3.14 0.64
CA SER A 171 14.50 -3.38 -0.80
C SER A 171 15.81 -3.59 -1.58
N PRO A 172 16.96 -2.94 -1.26
CA PRO A 172 18.20 -3.22 -1.97
C PRO A 172 18.69 -4.66 -1.76
N GLN A 173 18.68 -5.13 -0.51
CA GLN A 173 19.09 -6.49 -0.18
C GLN A 173 18.14 -7.51 -0.82
N TRP A 174 16.82 -7.30 -0.67
CA TRP A 174 15.80 -8.12 -1.32
C TRP A 174 16.02 -8.22 -2.84
N PHE A 175 16.35 -7.10 -3.49
CA PHE A 175 16.59 -7.06 -4.92
C PHE A 175 17.85 -7.83 -5.31
N GLU A 176 18.96 -7.64 -4.59
CA GLU A 176 20.22 -8.35 -4.86
C GLU A 176 20.05 -9.87 -4.82
N GLU A 177 19.25 -10.36 -3.87
CA GLU A 177 18.95 -11.79 -3.71
C GLU A 177 18.07 -12.33 -4.85
N LEU A 178 16.99 -11.63 -5.21
CA LEU A 178 16.07 -12.11 -6.25
C LEU A 178 16.55 -11.89 -7.68
N ALA A 179 17.28 -10.80 -7.95
CA ALA A 179 17.79 -10.48 -9.27
C ALA A 179 18.77 -11.55 -9.78
N GLN A 180 19.64 -12.05 -8.89
CA GLN A 180 20.57 -13.14 -9.21
C GLN A 180 19.85 -14.45 -9.57
N ALA A 181 18.67 -14.67 -8.97
CA ALA A 181 17.85 -15.85 -9.23
C ALA A 181 16.84 -15.64 -10.39
N GLU A 182 16.86 -14.48 -11.05
CA GLU A 182 15.88 -14.04 -12.06
C GLU A 182 14.42 -14.01 -11.60
N LYS A 183 14.22 -13.85 -10.29
CA LYS A 183 12.94 -13.95 -9.58
C LYS A 183 12.33 -12.61 -9.20
N VAL A 184 12.76 -11.50 -9.79
CA VAL A 184 12.09 -10.21 -9.55
C VAL A 184 10.67 -10.27 -10.12
N VAL A 185 9.73 -9.67 -9.38
CA VAL A 185 8.28 -9.74 -9.63
C VAL A 185 7.86 -9.27 -11.02
N GLN A 186 6.89 -10.00 -11.59
CA GLN A 186 6.30 -9.71 -12.91
C GLN A 186 4.89 -9.11 -12.77
N ALA A 187 4.14 -9.63 -11.81
CA ALA A 187 2.77 -9.23 -11.55
C ALA A 187 2.39 -9.59 -10.11
N PHE A 188 1.17 -9.24 -9.69
CA PHE A 188 0.58 -9.63 -8.40
C PHE A 188 -0.85 -10.11 -8.62
N LYS A 189 -1.30 -11.03 -7.76
CA LYS A 189 -2.73 -11.35 -7.61
C LYS A 189 -3.26 -10.75 -6.32
N ILE A 190 -4.29 -9.93 -6.46
CA ILE A 190 -4.94 -9.24 -5.35
C ILE A 190 -6.35 -9.80 -5.22
N PRO A 191 -6.78 -10.34 -4.07
CA PRO A 191 -8.14 -10.81 -3.89
C PRO A 191 -9.16 -9.72 -4.21
N PHE A 192 -10.17 -10.04 -5.01
CA PHE A 192 -11.20 -9.09 -5.36
C PHE A 192 -12.00 -8.63 -4.11
N GLN A 193 -12.12 -9.51 -3.11
CA GLN A 193 -12.76 -9.22 -1.83
C GLN A 193 -12.09 -8.06 -1.08
N ASP A 194 -10.78 -7.84 -1.26
CA ASP A 194 -10.07 -6.72 -0.63
C ASP A 194 -10.55 -5.37 -1.19
N PHE A 195 -10.84 -5.31 -2.48
CA PHE A 195 -11.45 -4.12 -3.08
C PHE A 195 -12.90 -3.94 -2.66
N LYS A 196 -13.68 -5.03 -2.56
CA LYS A 196 -15.06 -4.96 -2.03
C LYS A 196 -15.08 -4.41 -0.61
N PHE A 197 -14.19 -4.90 0.25
CA PHE A 197 -14.05 -4.41 1.60
C PHE A 197 -13.81 -2.88 1.62
N LEU A 198 -12.88 -2.38 0.81
CA LEU A 198 -12.59 -0.94 0.74
C LEU A 198 -13.73 -0.11 0.14
N PHE A 199 -14.27 -0.52 -1.02
CA PHE A 199 -15.20 0.30 -1.80
C PHE A 199 -16.67 0.12 -1.43
N GLU A 200 -17.08 -1.08 -0.99
CA GLU A 200 -18.46 -1.42 -0.65
C GLU A 200 -18.70 -1.30 0.86
N GLU A 201 -17.85 -1.93 1.69
CA GLU A 201 -18.05 -1.95 3.15
C GLU A 201 -17.61 -0.63 3.80
N HIS A 202 -16.46 -0.09 3.38
CA HIS A 202 -15.91 1.16 3.90
C HIS A 202 -16.27 2.41 3.06
N ASN A 203 -17.02 2.22 1.97
CA ASN A 203 -17.45 3.27 1.04
C ASN A 203 -16.30 4.21 0.61
N SER A 204 -15.09 3.67 0.47
CA SER A 204 -13.97 4.45 -0.05
C SER A 204 -14.26 4.93 -1.47
N GLN A 205 -13.74 6.09 -1.84
CA GLN A 205 -13.79 6.58 -3.23
C GLN A 205 -12.52 6.18 -3.99
N GLU A 206 -11.39 6.06 -3.29
CA GLU A 206 -10.13 5.64 -3.87
C GLU A 206 -9.42 4.63 -2.95
N ALA A 207 -8.76 3.66 -3.55
CA ALA A 207 -7.82 2.77 -2.90
C ALA A 207 -6.40 3.15 -3.30
N PHE A 208 -5.48 3.17 -2.36
CA PHE A 208 -4.05 3.34 -2.59
C PHE A 208 -3.34 2.01 -2.40
N LEU A 209 -2.58 1.63 -3.43
CA LEU A 209 -1.83 0.38 -3.52
C LEU A 209 -0.35 0.70 -3.44
N PHE A 210 0.39 0.04 -2.56
CA PHE A 210 1.83 0.28 -2.39
C PHE A 210 2.60 -1.01 -2.13
N PHE A 211 3.90 -0.99 -2.42
CA PHE A 211 4.77 -2.13 -2.16
C PHE A 211 5.23 -2.16 -0.70
N GLY A 212 5.23 -3.36 -0.12
CA GLY A 212 5.79 -3.62 1.20
C GLY A 212 6.50 -4.97 1.24
N LEU A 213 7.34 -5.16 2.24
CA LEU A 213 7.93 -6.47 2.55
C LEU A 213 7.20 -7.11 3.72
N LYS A 214 6.76 -8.36 3.55
CA LYS A 214 6.10 -9.14 4.62
C LYS A 214 7.03 -9.39 5.79
N ASP A 215 6.43 -9.68 6.95
CA ASP A 215 7.16 -10.13 8.14
C ASP A 215 7.60 -11.59 7.95
N THR A 216 8.77 -11.77 7.36
CA THR A 216 9.48 -13.05 7.41
C THR A 216 10.46 -12.98 8.58
N PRO A 217 10.59 -14.05 9.39
CA PRO A 217 11.66 -14.14 10.37
C PRO A 217 12.98 -13.84 9.65
N MET A 218 13.82 -12.98 10.22
CA MET A 218 15.09 -12.54 9.60
C MET A 218 16.03 -13.67 9.17
N GLU A 219 15.76 -14.91 9.61
CA GLU A 219 16.52 -16.11 9.28
C GLU A 219 16.11 -16.74 7.94
N ASP A 220 14.94 -16.36 7.39
CA ASP A 220 14.44 -16.85 6.11
C ASP A 220 14.28 -15.67 5.14
N PHE A 221 15.29 -15.48 4.30
CA PHE A 221 15.32 -14.44 3.26
C PHE A 221 14.30 -14.68 2.13
N SER A 222 13.35 -15.60 2.30
CA SER A 222 12.15 -15.72 1.46
C SER A 222 11.17 -14.54 1.62
N THR A 223 11.68 -13.34 1.96
CA THR A 223 10.88 -12.12 2.09
C THR A 223 10.17 -11.86 0.77
N THR A 224 8.87 -12.09 0.77
CA THR A 224 8.02 -11.85 -0.39
C THR A 224 7.66 -10.36 -0.40
N ILE A 225 7.90 -9.72 -1.54
CA ILE A 225 7.31 -8.41 -1.82
C ILE A 225 5.80 -8.62 -1.92
N ASP A 226 5.02 -7.67 -1.42
CA ASP A 226 3.57 -7.73 -1.51
C ASP A 226 2.96 -6.37 -1.80
N VAL A 227 1.70 -6.39 -2.24
CA VAL A 227 0.95 -5.16 -2.54
C VAL A 227 -0.03 -4.90 -1.41
N PHE A 228 0.16 -3.82 -0.67
CA PHE A 228 -0.76 -3.44 0.40
C PHE A 228 -1.79 -2.47 -0.14
N LEU A 229 -3.04 -2.64 0.29
CA LEU A 229 -4.15 -1.78 -0.08
C LEU A 229 -4.64 -1.01 1.14
N THR A 230 -4.80 0.29 0.96
CA THR A 230 -5.40 1.16 1.97
C THR A 230 -6.44 2.08 1.35
N GLN A 231 -7.42 2.51 2.14
CA GLN A 231 -8.26 3.64 1.78
C GLN A 231 -7.40 4.90 1.54
N TYR A 232 -7.77 5.66 0.51
CA TYR A 232 -7.21 6.97 0.20
C TYR A 232 -8.35 7.97 0.00
N ASP A 233 -8.25 9.11 0.69
CA ASP A 233 -9.20 10.20 0.59
C ASP A 233 -8.46 11.49 0.24
N PRO A 234 -8.44 11.91 -1.04
CA PRO A 234 -7.73 13.12 -1.46
C PRO A 234 -8.36 14.40 -0.91
N SER A 235 -9.59 14.34 -0.40
CA SER A 235 -10.28 15.49 0.20
C SER A 235 -9.76 15.82 1.60
N LYS A 236 -9.20 14.83 2.30
CA LYS A 236 -8.57 14.98 3.61
C LYS A 236 -7.15 15.51 3.48
N LYS A 237 -7.05 16.83 3.32
CA LYS A 237 -5.78 17.55 3.12
C LYS A 237 -4.87 17.63 4.36
N SER A 238 -5.31 17.18 5.54
CA SER A 238 -4.48 17.16 6.76
C SER A 238 -3.90 15.76 7.01
N SER A 239 -2.64 15.72 7.41
CA SER A 239 -1.91 14.50 7.82
C SER A 239 -2.51 13.79 9.04
N GLU A 240 -3.61 14.29 9.58
CA GLU A 240 -4.22 13.84 10.84
C GLU A 240 -5.37 12.83 10.64
N GLU A 241 -5.85 12.62 9.41
CA GLU A 241 -6.98 11.71 9.15
C GLU A 241 -6.76 10.74 7.98
N ILE A 242 -5.52 10.28 7.76
CA ILE A 242 -5.34 9.10 6.91
C ILE A 242 -5.88 7.89 7.71
N SER A 243 -7.13 7.52 7.47
CA SER A 243 -7.72 6.29 8.00
C SER A 243 -7.16 5.12 7.20
N PHE A 244 -6.11 4.48 7.73
CA PHE A 244 -5.59 3.24 7.17
C PHE A 244 -6.56 2.11 7.49
N VAL A 245 -7.37 1.76 6.49
CA VAL A 245 -8.14 0.51 6.46
C VAL A 245 -7.35 -0.42 5.57
N LEU A 246 -6.67 -1.40 6.16
CA LEU A 246 -5.93 -2.40 5.40
C LEU A 246 -6.91 -3.41 4.81
N ALA A 247 -6.83 -3.59 3.50
CA ALA A 247 -7.30 -4.83 2.90
C ALA A 247 -6.23 -5.92 3.11
N ASN A 248 -6.68 -7.16 3.30
CA ASN A 248 -5.84 -8.24 3.81
C ASN A 248 -5.63 -9.31 2.75
N ARG A 249 -4.34 -9.59 2.46
CA ARG A 249 -3.78 -10.76 1.73
C ARG A 249 -3.56 -10.50 0.24
N THR A 250 -2.34 -10.15 -0.14
CA THR A 250 -1.91 -10.21 -1.54
C THR A 250 -0.98 -11.40 -1.78
N ALA A 251 -1.00 -11.89 -3.01
CA ALA A 251 -0.22 -13.03 -3.46
C ALA A 251 0.81 -12.59 -4.51
N ASP A 252 2.08 -12.69 -4.14
CA ASP A 252 3.22 -12.50 -5.03
C ASP A 252 3.30 -13.66 -6.04
N ILE A 253 3.43 -13.32 -7.32
CA ILE A 253 3.58 -14.28 -8.44
C ILE A 253 4.94 -14.15 -9.15
N SER A 254 5.92 -13.51 -8.50
CA SER A 254 7.32 -13.41 -8.92
C SER A 254 8.01 -14.77 -9.09
N THR A 255 7.53 -15.79 -8.36
CA THR A 255 7.94 -17.17 -8.51
C THR A 255 6.77 -17.98 -9.04
N PRO A 256 6.95 -18.81 -10.10
CA PRO A 256 5.99 -19.84 -10.44
C PRO A 256 6.04 -20.92 -9.35
N CYS A 257 5.45 -20.62 -8.20
CA CYS A 257 5.15 -21.62 -7.19
C CYS A 257 3.76 -22.16 -7.52
N PRO A 258 3.58 -23.48 -7.69
CA PRO A 258 2.26 -24.07 -7.96
C PRO A 258 1.24 -23.56 -6.93
N PRO A 259 0.02 -23.16 -7.36
CA PRO A 259 -0.69 -23.68 -8.53
C PRO A 259 -0.78 -22.68 -9.70
N TYR A 260 0.12 -21.70 -9.84
CA TYR A 260 0.01 -20.78 -10.96
C TYR A 260 0.34 -21.48 -12.28
N HIS A 261 -0.68 -21.62 -13.12
CA HIS A 261 -0.54 -22.16 -14.45
C HIS A 261 -0.40 -21.03 -15.47
N SER A 262 0.20 -21.31 -16.63
CA SER A 262 0.33 -20.30 -17.69
C SER A 262 -1.01 -19.63 -18.00
N TYR A 263 -2.11 -20.38 -18.07
CA TYR A 263 -3.45 -19.84 -18.33
C TYR A 263 -3.98 -18.87 -17.26
N ASP A 264 -3.38 -18.80 -16.07
CA ASP A 264 -3.80 -17.87 -15.03
C ASP A 264 -3.38 -16.42 -15.31
N LEU A 265 -2.45 -16.21 -16.24
CA LEU A 265 -1.93 -14.89 -16.59
C LEU A 265 -1.82 -14.75 -18.11
N PRO A 266 -2.94 -14.59 -18.83
CA PRO A 266 -2.97 -14.57 -20.29
C PRO A 266 -2.16 -13.44 -20.93
N LEU A 267 -1.89 -12.36 -20.18
CA LEU A 267 -0.99 -11.28 -20.60
C LEU A 267 0.51 -11.64 -20.54
N LEU A 268 0.89 -12.69 -19.79
CA LEU A 268 2.30 -13.16 -19.74
C LEU A 268 2.63 -14.23 -20.78
N ASN A 269 1.64 -14.83 -21.46
CA ASN A 269 1.85 -15.82 -22.53
C ASN A 269 1.67 -15.27 -23.94
#